data_AF-A0A7V2YY08-F1
#
_entry.id   AF-A0A7V2YY08-F1
#
_cell.length_a   1.000
_cell.length_b   1.000
_cell.length_c   1.000
_cell.angle_alpha   90.00
_cell.angle_beta   90.00
_cell.angle_gamma   90.00
#
_symmetry.space_group_name_H-M   'P 1'
#
loop_
_entity.id
_entity.type
_entity.pdbx_description
1 polymer ?
#
loop_
_entity_poly.entity_id
_entity_poly.type
_entity_poly.pdbx_seq_one_letter_code
_entity_poly.pdbx_strand_id
1 'polypeptide(L)'
;MAAASSAVRSITRVRVYSRTPERAKAFCEANAPLLGVPLEPAESVEGALDSADIVITVTTAREPIVSGAMLKPGMHLNAVGANSLARRELDTHAVARCDRIFVDDVQQARIEAAELVIPIEVRR
;
A
#
# COMPACT_ATOMS: atom_id res chain seq x y z
N MET A 1 5.81 4.31 -8.25
CA MET A 1 4.76 4.88 -7.37
C MET A 1 5.29 6.01 -6.49
N ALA A 2 6.30 5.81 -5.63
CA ALA A 2 6.83 6.90 -4.77
C ALA A 2 7.20 8.18 -5.55
N ALA A 3 7.92 8.06 -6.67
CA ALA A 3 8.27 9.22 -7.51
C ALA A 3 7.05 9.89 -8.16
N ALA A 4 6.05 9.11 -8.58
CA ALA A 4 4.81 9.66 -9.13
C ALA A 4 4.03 10.43 -8.06
N SER A 5 3.93 9.88 -6.84
CA SER A 5 3.31 10.57 -5.70
C SER A 5 4.04 11.87 -5.36
N SER A 6 5.38 11.86 -5.33
CA SER A 6 6.18 13.08 -5.11
C SER A 6 6.05 14.12 -6.21
N ALA A 7 5.71 13.72 -7.44
CA ALA A 7 5.49 14.65 -8.55
C ALA A 7 4.13 15.38 -8.47
N VAL A 8 3.14 14.80 -7.77
CA VAL A 8 1.76 15.34 -7.71
C VAL A 8 1.33 15.75 -6.30
N ARG A 9 2.15 15.50 -5.28
CA ARG A 9 1.95 15.89 -3.88
C ARG A 9 3.25 16.35 -3.27
N SER A 10 3.16 17.27 -2.31
CA SER A 10 4.29 17.73 -1.51
C SER A 10 4.69 16.69 -0.47
N ILE A 11 5.35 15.62 -0.91
CA ILE A 11 5.91 14.60 -0.03
C ILE A 11 7.14 15.18 0.67
N THR A 12 7.24 15.01 1.98
CA THR A 12 8.37 15.50 2.79
C THR A 12 9.28 14.39 3.29
N ARG A 13 8.80 13.14 3.33
CA ARG A 13 9.54 11.93 3.72
C ARG A 13 8.84 10.68 3.17
N VAL A 14 9.62 9.64 2.89
CA VAL A 14 9.13 8.29 2.56
C VAL A 14 9.72 7.29 3.55
N ARG A 15 8.87 6.42 4.12
CA ARG A 15 9.32 5.25 4.88
C ARG A 15 9.06 3.98 4.07
N VAL A 16 10.01 3.05 4.09
CA VAL A 16 9.98 1.85 3.25
C VAL A 16 10.12 0.62 4.12
N TYR A 17 9.14 -0.27 4.06
CA TYR A 17 9.22 -1.58 4.69
C TYR A 17 9.34 -2.69 3.64
N SER A 18 10.12 -3.72 3.98
CA SER A 18 10.19 -4.98 3.24
C SER A 18 10.44 -6.10 4.25
N ARG A 19 9.82 -7.27 4.03
CA ARG A 19 10.10 -8.49 4.82
C ARG A 19 11.58 -8.87 4.85
N THR A 20 12.32 -8.50 3.81
CA THR A 20 13.78 -8.59 3.75
C THR A 20 14.35 -7.19 4.00
N PRO A 21 14.89 -6.88 5.19
CA PRO A 21 15.35 -5.54 5.56
C PRO A 21 16.40 -4.98 4.60
N GLU A 22 17.27 -5.84 4.07
CA GLU A 22 18.32 -5.48 3.13
C GLU A 22 17.73 -4.89 1.84
N ARG A 23 16.55 -5.38 1.41
CA ARG A 23 15.85 -4.83 0.23
C ARG A 23 15.26 -3.45 0.49
N ALA A 24 14.74 -3.19 1.70
CA ALA A 24 14.27 -1.85 2.06
C ALA A 24 15.43 -0.86 2.08
N LYS A 25 16.56 -1.26 2.70
CA LYS A 25 17.78 -0.44 2.74
C LYS A 25 18.31 -0.14 1.34
N ALA A 26 18.49 -1.18 0.51
CA ALA A 26 18.96 -1.02 -0.86
C ALA A 26 18.01 -0.15 -1.70
N PHE A 27 16.69 -0.28 -1.51
CA PHE A 27 15.71 0.58 -2.16
C PHE A 27 15.89 2.04 -1.75
N CYS A 28 16.04 2.33 -0.46
CA CYS A 28 16.25 3.69 0.04
C CYS A 28 17.55 4.29 -0.53
N GLU A 29 18.66 3.56 -0.50
CA GLU A 29 19.95 4.02 -1.02
C GLU A 29 19.89 4.32 -2.53
N ALA A 30 19.27 3.42 -3.32
CA ALA A 30 19.18 3.59 -4.77
C ALA A 30 18.23 4.73 -5.20
N ASN A 31 17.20 5.02 -4.41
CA ASN A 31 16.13 5.96 -4.81
C ASN A 31 16.19 7.32 -4.10
N ALA A 32 16.93 7.45 -2.99
CA ALA A 32 17.07 8.73 -2.29
C ALA A 32 17.53 9.88 -3.21
N PRO A 33 18.52 9.69 -4.13
CA PRO A 33 18.93 10.75 -5.05
C PRO A 33 17.84 11.16 -6.05
N LEU A 34 16.91 10.26 -6.37
CA LEU A 34 15.87 10.49 -7.39
C LEU A 34 14.67 11.25 -6.83
N LEU A 35 14.38 11.08 -5.53
CA LEU A 35 13.15 11.58 -4.92
C LEU A 35 13.31 12.94 -4.24
N GLY A 36 14.54 13.36 -3.96
CA GLY A 36 14.81 14.67 -3.33
C GLY A 36 14.24 14.82 -1.90
N VAL A 37 13.81 13.71 -1.29
CA VAL A 37 13.26 13.65 0.08
C VAL A 37 13.91 12.51 0.85
N PRO A 38 13.93 12.55 2.19
CA PRO A 38 14.46 11.45 3.00
C PRO A 38 13.69 10.16 2.75
N LEU A 39 14.45 9.09 2.47
CA LEU A 39 13.96 7.71 2.42
C LEU A 39 14.53 6.94 3.61
N GLU A 40 13.64 6.41 4.44
CA GLU A 40 14.00 5.73 5.68
C GLU A 40 13.51 4.28 5.64
N PRO A 41 14.38 3.27 5.79
CA PRO A 41 13.92 1.90 5.99
C PRO A 41 13.21 1.79 7.35
N ALA A 42 12.05 1.14 7.37
CA ALA A 42 11.27 0.86 8.57
C ALA A 42 11.41 -0.62 8.96
N GLU A 43 11.36 -0.90 10.26
CA GLU A 43 11.53 -2.25 10.83
C GLU A 43 10.23 -3.08 10.81
N SER A 44 9.09 -2.42 10.66
CA SER A 44 7.77 -3.06 10.61
C SER A 44 6.82 -2.32 9.67
N VAL A 45 5.70 -2.97 9.33
CA VAL A 45 4.62 -2.33 8.56
C VAL A 45 4.08 -1.13 9.34
N GLU A 46 3.81 -1.29 10.63
CA GLU A 46 3.31 -0.24 11.51
C GLU A 46 4.26 0.96 11.58
N GLY A 47 5.58 0.71 11.62
CA GLY A 47 6.59 1.76 11.60
C GLY A 47 6.61 2.52 10.26
N ALA A 48 6.34 1.85 9.14
CA ALA A 48 6.21 2.51 7.85
C ALA A 48 4.92 3.33 7.74
N LEU A 49 3.82 2.86 8.35
CA LEU A 49 2.51 3.51 8.33
C LEU A 49 2.37 4.64 9.35
N ASP A 50 3.24 4.71 10.35
CA ASP A 50 3.09 5.69 11.42
C ASP A 50 3.16 7.13 10.89
N SER A 51 2.05 7.87 10.98
CA SER A 51 1.94 9.24 10.48
C SER A 51 2.12 9.36 8.96
N ALA A 52 1.86 8.27 8.22
CA ALA A 52 1.82 8.31 6.76
C ALA A 52 0.46 8.88 6.29
N ASP A 53 0.49 9.87 5.40
CA ASP A 53 -0.72 10.37 4.73
C ASP A 53 -1.06 9.55 3.48
N ILE A 54 -0.04 8.99 2.83
CA ILE A 54 -0.16 8.15 1.63
C ILE A 54 0.53 6.82 1.89
N VAL A 55 -0.20 5.73 1.71
CA VAL A 55 0.27 4.36 1.86
C VAL A 55 0.32 3.71 0.49
N ILE A 56 1.45 3.11 0.14
CA ILE A 56 1.64 2.44 -1.15
C ILE A 56 2.07 1.00 -0.87
N THR A 57 1.29 0.04 -1.36
CA THR A 57 1.63 -1.39 -1.29
C THR A 57 1.91 -1.92 -2.70
N VAL A 58 3.12 -2.48 -2.88
CA VAL A 58 3.58 -3.08 -4.15
C VAL A 58 4.32 -4.37 -3.84
N THR A 59 3.59 -5.36 -3.37
CA THR A 59 4.14 -6.63 -2.86
C THR A 59 3.53 -7.83 -3.58
N THR A 60 4.19 -8.97 -3.43
CA THR A 60 3.68 -10.27 -3.90
C THR A 60 3.07 -11.08 -2.75
N ALA A 61 2.55 -10.40 -1.72
CA ALA A 61 1.97 -11.04 -0.55
C ALA A 61 0.70 -11.84 -0.91
N ARG A 62 0.55 -13.01 -0.28
CA ARG A 62 -0.66 -13.84 -0.39
C ARG A 62 -1.65 -13.56 0.73
N GLU A 63 -1.13 -13.13 1.88
CA GLU A 63 -1.90 -12.74 3.06
C GLU A 63 -1.77 -11.23 3.28
N PRO A 64 -2.82 -10.57 3.81
CA PRO A 64 -2.79 -9.14 4.12
C PRO A 64 -1.58 -8.73 4.96
N ILE A 65 -0.93 -7.64 4.54
CA ILE A 65 0.17 -7.00 5.26
C ILE A 65 -0.29 -5.75 6.00
N VAL A 66 -1.32 -5.07 5.50
CA VAL A 66 -1.94 -3.90 6.13
C VAL A 66 -3.34 -4.28 6.61
N SER A 67 -3.58 -4.13 7.91
CA SER A 67 -4.90 -4.33 8.50
C SER A 67 -5.63 -3.01 8.69
N GLY A 68 -6.96 -3.06 8.68
CA GLY A 68 -7.78 -1.87 8.94
C GLY A 68 -7.51 -1.21 10.31
N ALA A 69 -6.97 -1.97 11.27
CA ALA A 69 -6.59 -1.45 12.59
C ALA A 69 -5.36 -0.51 12.54
N MET A 70 -4.52 -0.64 11.52
CA MET A 70 -3.35 0.21 11.30
C MET A 70 -3.71 1.56 10.66
N LEU A 71 -4.93 1.68 10.09
CA LEU A 71 -5.33 2.84 9.30
C LEU A 71 -5.89 3.96 10.17
N LYS A 72 -5.36 5.17 9.94
CA LYS A 72 -5.83 6.42 10.54
C LYS A 72 -6.72 7.19 9.54
N PRO A 73 -7.73 7.96 10.00
CA PRO A 73 -8.51 8.85 9.13
C PRO A 73 -7.61 9.80 8.32
N GLY A 74 -7.98 10.06 7.07
CA GLY A 74 -7.23 10.94 6.16
C GLY A 74 -6.17 10.24 5.30
N MET A 75 -5.88 8.96 5.57
CA MET A 75 -4.95 8.18 4.76
C MET A 75 -5.49 7.90 3.35
N HIS A 76 -4.63 8.04 2.34
CA HIS A 76 -4.87 7.57 0.98
C HIS A 76 -4.06 6.31 0.71
N LEU A 77 -4.74 5.23 0.30
CA LEU A 77 -4.11 3.95 0.01
C LEU A 77 -4.02 3.75 -1.51
N ASN A 78 -2.83 3.36 -1.98
CA ASN A 78 -2.57 2.89 -3.33
C ASN A 78 -2.08 1.44 -3.27
N ALA A 79 -3.02 0.50 -3.42
CA ALA A 79 -2.75 -0.93 -3.39
C ALA A 79 -2.64 -1.48 -4.83
N VAL A 80 -1.45 -1.99 -5.18
CA VAL A 80 -1.08 -2.30 -6.56
C VAL A 80 -0.72 -3.78 -6.74
N GLY A 81 -0.29 -4.45 -5.67
CA GLY A 81 0.27 -5.80 -5.72
C GLY A 81 -0.77 -6.93 -5.81
N ALA A 82 -2.02 -6.66 -5.42
CA ALA A 82 -3.13 -7.62 -5.43
C ALA A 82 -3.76 -7.79 -6.83
N ASN A 83 -2.96 -8.23 -7.79
CA ASN A 83 -3.35 -8.41 -9.19
C ASN A 83 -3.80 -9.84 -9.55
N SER A 84 -4.18 -10.64 -8.55
CA SER A 84 -4.84 -11.93 -8.75
C SER A 84 -5.59 -12.34 -7.48
N LEU A 85 -6.55 -13.27 -7.61
CA LEU A 85 -7.33 -13.78 -6.46
C LEU A 85 -6.49 -14.46 -5.37
N ALA A 86 -5.25 -14.83 -5.67
CA ALA A 86 -4.32 -15.45 -4.72
C ALA A 86 -3.40 -14.44 -4.01
N ARG A 87 -3.57 -13.13 -4.28
CA ARG A 87 -2.73 -12.06 -3.74
C ARG A 87 -3.57 -11.02 -3.04
N ARG A 88 -3.06 -10.57 -1.90
CA ARG A 88 -3.80 -9.65 -1.04
C ARG A 88 -2.83 -8.88 -0.16
N GLU A 89 -2.93 -7.56 -0.19
CA GLU A 89 -2.09 -6.66 0.61
C GLU A 89 -2.88 -6.04 1.76
N LEU A 90 -4.18 -5.81 1.54
CA LEU A 90 -5.12 -5.22 2.49
C LEU A 90 -6.13 -6.25 3.01
N ASP A 91 -6.41 -6.23 4.31
CA ASP A 91 -7.46 -7.07 4.90
C ASP A 91 -8.87 -6.53 4.59
N THR A 92 -9.91 -7.31 4.93
CA THR A 92 -11.31 -6.92 4.64
C THR A 92 -11.69 -5.66 5.41
N HIS A 93 -11.14 -5.49 6.61
CA HIS A 93 -11.42 -4.34 7.46
C HIS A 93 -10.82 -3.05 6.88
N ALA A 94 -9.62 -3.09 6.30
CA ALA A 94 -8.99 -1.96 5.62
C ALA A 94 -9.86 -1.47 4.47
N VAL A 95 -10.30 -2.38 3.60
CA VAL A 95 -11.17 -2.05 2.46
C VAL A 95 -12.53 -1.52 2.95
N ALA A 96 -13.11 -2.12 3.98
CA ALA A 96 -14.40 -1.70 4.52
C ALA A 96 -14.36 -0.32 5.22
N ARG A 97 -13.20 0.13 5.69
CA ARG A 97 -13.00 1.46 6.28
C ARG A 97 -12.84 2.57 5.25
N CYS A 98 -12.55 2.24 3.99
CA CYS A 98 -12.35 3.25 2.95
C CYS A 98 -13.69 3.93 2.61
N ASP A 99 -13.74 5.26 2.72
CA ASP A 99 -14.92 6.05 2.34
C ASP A 99 -15.19 5.99 0.83
N ARG A 100 -14.12 5.83 0.03
CA ARG A 100 -14.16 5.78 -1.43
C ARG A 100 -13.14 4.77 -1.93
N ILE A 101 -13.55 3.99 -2.93
CA ILE A 101 -12.71 3.01 -3.60
C ILE A 101 -12.67 3.39 -5.07
N PHE A 102 -11.46 3.49 -5.61
CA PHE A 102 -11.21 3.76 -7.03
C PHE A 102 -10.44 2.59 -7.61
N VAL A 103 -10.78 2.21 -8.82
CA VAL A 103 -10.10 1.19 -9.61
C VAL A 103 -9.83 1.74 -10.99
N ASP A 104 -8.82 1.23 -11.65
CA ASP A 104 -8.48 1.55 -13.03
C ASP A 104 -9.54 1.02 -14.01
N ASP A 105 -9.99 -0.23 -13.83
CA ASP A 105 -11.10 -0.83 -14.56
C ASP A 105 -12.04 -1.63 -13.63
N VAL A 106 -13.33 -1.28 -13.65
CA VAL A 106 -14.34 -1.90 -12.77
C VAL A 106 -14.62 -3.35 -13.12
N GLN A 107 -14.59 -3.72 -14.41
CA GLN A 107 -14.85 -5.09 -14.83
C GLN A 107 -13.68 -6.00 -14.47
N GLN A 108 -12.46 -5.55 -14.72
CA GLN A 108 -11.26 -6.31 -14.38
C GLN A 108 -11.09 -6.45 -12.85
N ALA A 109 -11.33 -5.38 -12.09
CA ALA A 109 -11.25 -5.44 -10.63
C ALA A 109 -12.23 -6.45 -10.00
N ARG A 110 -13.40 -6.69 -10.62
CA ARG A 110 -14.36 -7.72 -10.16
C ARG A 110 -13.89 -9.15 -10.38
N ILE A 111 -12.84 -9.35 -11.17
CA ILE A 111 -12.30 -10.67 -11.52
C ILE A 111 -10.99 -10.92 -10.78
N GLU A 112 -10.12 -9.91 -10.71
CA GLU A 112 -8.72 -10.11 -10.31
C GLU A 112 -8.39 -9.53 -8.94
N ALA A 113 -9.10 -8.47 -8.50
CA ALA A 113 -8.77 -7.77 -7.26
C ALA A 113 -9.36 -8.51 -6.05
N ALA A 114 -8.61 -9.45 -5.47
CA ALA A 114 -9.03 -10.23 -4.30
C ALA A 114 -9.49 -9.36 -3.12
N GLU A 115 -8.86 -8.19 -2.96
CA GLU A 115 -9.18 -7.19 -1.95
C GLU A 115 -10.60 -6.65 -2.07
N LEU A 116 -11.20 -6.67 -3.26
CA LEU A 116 -12.57 -6.21 -3.51
C LEU A 116 -13.54 -7.38 -3.64
N VAL A 117 -13.14 -8.46 -4.34
CA VAL A 117 -13.98 -9.62 -4.59
C VAL A 117 -14.35 -10.33 -3.29
N ILE A 118 -13.37 -10.64 -2.44
CA ILE A 118 -13.61 -11.39 -1.20
C ILE A 118 -14.58 -10.64 -0.26
N PRO A 119 -14.39 -9.35 0.04
CA PRO A 119 -15.35 -8.62 0.89
C PRO A 119 -16.77 -8.52 0.31
N ILE A 120 -16.91 -8.47 -1.02
CA ILE A 120 -18.22 -8.42 -1.68
C ILE A 120 -18.94 -9.77 -1.54
N GLU A 121 -18.24 -10.88 -1.70
CA GLU A 121 -18.80 -12.23 -1.56
C GLU A 121 -19.22 -12.54 -0.13
N VAL A 122 -18.43 -12.13 0.88
CA VAL A 122 -18.74 -12.36 2.30
C VAL A 122 -19.93 -11.52 2.80
N ARG A 123 -20.34 -10.48 2.06
CA ARG A 123 -21.53 -9.66 2.37
C ARG A 123 -22.84 -10.20 1.79
N ARG A 124 -22.80 -11.27 0.98
CA ARG A 124 -23.99 -11.93 0.43
C ARG A 124 -24.45 -13.07 1.33
#